data_AF-A0A7M7M6F3-F1
#
_entry.id   AF-A0A7M7M6F3-F1
#
_cell.length_a   1.000
_cell.length_b   1.000
_cell.length_c   1.000
_cell.angle_alpha   90.00
_cell.angle_beta   90.00
_cell.angle_gamma   90.00
#
_symmetry.space_group_name_H-M   'P 1'
#
loop_
_entity.id
_entity.type
_entity.pdbx_description
1 polymer ?
#
loop_
_entity_poly.entity_id
_entity_poly.type
_entity_poly.pdbx_seq_one_letter_code
_entity_poly.pdbx_strand_id
1 'polypeptide(L)'
;MLTLETVHKSHLEQLNVFDADVTAKFCKLALETLQVHGDLARNDELYGKAASRLNSDAAVVRQCVEALTALFKIAARRGLARLQETLVLTNLSQSLVDIIAESYSEVHEALNQHLRLIHPVPISYCGLEWRLGAVVASRAVRATMKPRLVLQFSLMDCNGQNNKVNVECSVDNLRKMRDVLEEALQIARTRKIRKLAHMLI
;
A
#
# COMPACT_ATOMS: atom_id res chain seq x y z
N MET A 1 10.92 -8.38 -7.19
CA MET A 1 11.03 -7.76 -8.52
C MET A 1 9.71 -7.12 -8.93
N LEU A 2 9.74 -5.92 -9.52
CA LEU A 2 8.58 -5.30 -10.16
C LEU A 2 8.22 -6.10 -11.41
N THR A 3 7.04 -6.69 -11.44
CA THR A 3 6.48 -7.32 -12.65
C THR A 3 5.65 -6.28 -13.39
N LEU A 4 6.31 -5.48 -14.23
CA LEU A 4 5.63 -4.67 -15.24
C LEU A 4 5.16 -5.58 -16.37
N GLU A 5 3.94 -5.35 -16.87
CA GLU A 5 3.44 -6.00 -18.07
C GLU A 5 4.36 -5.68 -19.27
N THR A 6 4.50 -6.63 -20.19
CA THR A 6 5.38 -6.51 -21.36
C THR A 6 5.05 -5.29 -22.22
N VAL A 7 3.78 -4.92 -22.29
CA VAL A 7 3.27 -3.74 -23.01
C VAL A 7 3.79 -2.43 -22.39
N HIS A 8 3.78 -2.33 -21.07
CA HIS A 8 4.32 -1.14 -20.39
C HIS A 8 5.83 -1.03 -20.55
N LYS A 9 6.56 -2.15 -20.63
CA LYS A 9 8.00 -2.13 -20.90
C LYS A 9 8.31 -1.58 -22.29
N SER A 10 7.60 -2.02 -23.33
CA SER A 10 7.79 -1.49 -24.69
C SER A 10 7.46 -0.01 -24.80
N HIS A 11 6.43 0.46 -24.09
CA HIS A 11 6.09 1.89 -24.07
C HIS A 11 7.12 2.73 -23.29
N LEU A 12 7.74 2.17 -22.24
CA LEU A 12 8.86 2.84 -21.56
C LEU A 12 10.09 2.93 -22.46
N GLU A 13 10.39 1.92 -23.27
CA GLU A 13 11.53 1.98 -24.21
C GLU A 13 11.40 3.12 -25.24
N GLN A 14 10.18 3.53 -25.58
CA GLN A 14 9.93 4.68 -26.45
C GLN A 14 10.37 6.01 -25.81
N LEU A 15 10.49 6.10 -24.49
CA LEU A 15 10.97 7.30 -23.79
C LEU A 15 12.43 7.63 -24.15
N ASN A 16 13.22 6.66 -24.59
CA ASN A 16 14.62 6.88 -25.01
C ASN A 16 14.76 7.79 -26.24
N VAL A 17 13.68 7.97 -27.01
CA VAL A 17 13.68 8.82 -28.21
C VAL A 17 13.52 10.30 -27.83
N PHE A 18 13.07 10.60 -26.61
CA PHE A 18 12.72 11.94 -26.18
C PHE A 18 13.79 12.57 -25.28
N ASP A 19 13.91 13.88 -25.38
CA ASP A 19 14.81 14.66 -24.53
C ASP A 19 14.37 14.65 -23.05
N ALA A 20 15.33 14.90 -22.17
CA ALA A 20 15.14 14.99 -20.72
C ALA A 20 13.96 15.91 -20.33
N ASP A 21 13.83 17.07 -20.97
CA ASP A 21 12.76 18.04 -20.71
C ASP A 21 11.37 17.51 -21.06
N VAL A 22 11.27 16.69 -22.10
CA VAL A 22 10.01 16.08 -22.54
C VAL A 22 9.62 14.95 -21.61
N THR A 23 10.58 14.13 -21.19
CA THR A 23 10.37 13.07 -20.20
C THR A 23 9.92 13.64 -18.85
N ALA A 24 10.53 14.72 -18.38
CA ALA A 24 10.10 15.39 -17.15
C ALA A 24 8.64 15.86 -17.24
N LYS A 25 8.20 16.35 -18.41
CA LYS A 25 6.79 16.73 -18.64
C LYS A 25 5.87 15.51 -18.65
N PHE A 26 6.30 14.38 -19.21
CA PHE A 26 5.54 13.12 -19.14
C PHE A 26 5.40 12.61 -17.71
N CYS A 27 6.46 12.70 -16.90
CA CYS A 27 6.40 12.34 -15.48
C CYS A 27 5.40 13.23 -14.72
N LYS A 28 5.43 14.55 -14.93
CA LYS A 28 4.46 15.47 -14.33
C LYS A 28 3.02 15.13 -14.72
N LEU A 29 2.78 14.89 -16.01
CA LEU A 29 1.45 14.51 -16.50
C LEU A 29 0.99 13.17 -15.89
N ALA A 30 1.88 12.19 -15.75
CA ALA A 30 1.60 10.92 -15.09
C ALA A 30 1.29 11.07 -13.59
N LEU A 31 1.89 12.04 -12.91
CA LEU A 31 1.59 12.34 -11.51
C LEU A 31 0.27 13.09 -11.35
N GLU A 32 -0.03 14.04 -12.25
CA GLU A 32 -1.33 14.73 -12.30
C GLU A 32 -2.49 13.76 -12.54
N THR A 33 -2.32 12.78 -13.44
CA THR A 33 -3.35 11.75 -13.66
C THR A 33 -3.56 10.87 -12.42
N LEU A 34 -2.52 10.63 -11.62
CA LEU A 34 -2.60 9.91 -10.36
C LEU A 34 -3.30 10.69 -9.26
N GLN A 35 -2.96 11.97 -9.10
CA GLN A 35 -3.48 12.82 -8.04
C GLN A 35 -4.94 13.19 -8.24
N VAL A 36 -5.36 13.46 -9.48
CA VAL A 36 -6.65 14.09 -9.72
C VAL A 36 -7.76 13.04 -9.91
N HIS A 37 -7.52 11.88 -10.56
CA HIS A 37 -8.64 11.02 -10.98
C HIS A 37 -8.48 9.49 -10.85
N GLY A 38 -7.30 8.92 -10.58
CA GLY A 38 -7.14 7.45 -10.44
C GLY A 38 -7.36 6.62 -11.73
N ASP A 39 -8.22 7.08 -12.63
CA ASP A 39 -8.61 6.48 -13.90
C ASP A 39 -7.99 7.22 -15.09
N LEU A 40 -7.03 6.55 -15.73
CA LEU A 40 -6.33 7.00 -16.94
C LEU A 40 -7.25 7.14 -18.17
N ALA A 41 -8.44 6.52 -18.12
CA ALA A 41 -9.31 6.31 -19.26
C ALA A 41 -10.12 7.54 -19.70
N ARG A 42 -10.11 8.65 -18.94
CA ARG A 42 -11.02 9.79 -19.15
C ARG A 42 -10.33 11.11 -19.49
N ASN A 43 -9.14 11.07 -20.11
CA ASN A 43 -8.29 12.26 -20.30
C ASN A 43 -7.82 12.49 -21.76
N ASP A 44 -8.58 12.07 -22.77
CA ASP A 44 -8.22 12.25 -24.19
C ASP A 44 -7.94 13.72 -24.57
N GLU A 45 -8.63 14.68 -23.96
CA GLU A 45 -8.36 16.11 -24.15
C GLU A 45 -7.02 16.58 -23.55
N LEU A 46 -6.60 16.01 -22.41
CA LEU A 46 -5.31 16.32 -21.80
C LEU A 46 -4.17 15.76 -22.65
N TYR A 47 -4.32 14.54 -23.16
CA TYR A 47 -3.33 13.93 -24.04
C TYR A 47 -3.22 14.68 -25.37
N GLY A 48 -4.35 15.14 -25.95
CA GLY A 48 -4.33 15.99 -27.16
C GLY A 48 -3.65 17.35 -26.95
N LYS A 49 -3.86 17.99 -25.80
CA LYS A 49 -3.18 19.24 -25.43
C LYS A 49 -1.69 19.03 -25.13
N ALA A 50 -1.32 17.90 -24.54
CA ALA A 50 0.07 17.55 -24.31
C ALA A 50 0.79 17.22 -25.62
N ALA A 51 0.15 16.47 -26.51
CA ALA A 51 0.64 16.12 -27.84
C ALA A 51 0.98 17.36 -28.67
N SER A 52 0.10 18.36 -28.69
CA SER A 52 0.33 19.62 -29.41
C SER A 52 1.46 20.46 -28.78
N ARG A 53 1.62 20.42 -27.45
CA ARG A 53 2.71 21.12 -26.74
C ARG A 53 4.07 20.43 -26.87
N LEU A 54 4.08 19.12 -27.07
CA LEU A 54 5.27 18.27 -27.13
C LEU A 54 5.63 17.87 -28.57
N ASN A 55 4.89 18.39 -29.56
CA ASN A 55 5.05 18.11 -30.98
C ASN A 55 5.17 16.60 -31.29
N SER A 56 4.35 15.80 -30.60
CA SER A 56 4.38 14.34 -30.64
C SER A 56 2.97 13.78 -30.89
N ASP A 57 2.87 12.55 -31.37
CA ASP A 57 1.56 11.91 -31.56
C ASP A 57 0.86 11.65 -30.23
N ALA A 58 -0.42 11.99 -30.14
CA ALA A 58 -1.24 11.80 -28.95
C ALA A 58 -1.31 10.33 -28.51
N ALA A 59 -1.22 9.39 -29.46
CA ALA A 59 -1.15 7.97 -29.15
C ALA A 59 0.13 7.60 -28.38
N VAL A 60 1.29 8.13 -28.81
CA VAL A 60 2.60 7.88 -28.17
C VAL A 60 2.67 8.53 -26.79
N VAL A 61 2.16 9.77 -26.67
CA VAL A 61 2.06 10.47 -25.38
C VAL A 61 1.22 9.66 -24.40
N ARG A 62 0.06 9.17 -24.83
CA ARG A 62 -0.81 8.34 -24.00
C ARG A 62 -0.11 7.07 -23.55
N GLN A 63 0.52 6.34 -24.46
CA GLN A 63 1.22 5.08 -24.16
C GLN A 63 2.36 5.28 -23.13
N CYS A 64 3.16 6.32 -23.30
CA CYS A 64 4.26 6.67 -22.38
C CYS A 64 3.73 7.05 -20.99
N VAL A 65 2.69 7.90 -20.93
CA VAL A 65 2.09 8.35 -19.67
C VAL A 65 1.39 7.19 -18.95
N GLU A 66 0.68 6.32 -19.67
CA GLU A 66 0.07 5.11 -19.09
C GLU A 66 1.12 4.19 -18.48
N ALA A 67 2.25 3.99 -19.16
CA ALA A 67 3.34 3.16 -18.66
C ALA A 67 4.04 3.76 -17.42
N LEU A 68 4.31 5.07 -17.42
CA LEU A 68 4.83 5.80 -16.25
C LEU A 68 3.86 5.76 -15.08
N THR A 69 2.56 5.93 -15.36
CA THR A 69 1.52 5.87 -14.33
C THR A 69 1.44 4.47 -13.73
N ALA A 70 1.49 3.42 -14.55
CA ALA A 70 1.50 2.04 -14.08
C ALA A 70 2.74 1.75 -13.21
N LEU A 71 3.92 2.20 -13.64
CA LEU A 71 5.16 2.12 -12.87
C LEU A 71 5.00 2.77 -11.49
N PHE A 72 4.54 4.03 -11.44
CA PHE A 72 4.35 4.78 -10.20
C PHE A 72 3.29 4.13 -9.28
N LYS A 73 2.20 3.59 -9.84
CA LYS A 73 1.20 2.82 -9.05
C LYS A 73 1.81 1.59 -8.40
N ILE A 74 2.59 0.80 -9.14
CA ILE A 74 3.20 -0.43 -8.59
C ILE A 74 4.27 -0.07 -7.56
N ALA A 75 5.06 0.99 -7.81
CA ALA A 75 6.07 1.47 -6.87
C ALA A 75 5.46 1.97 -5.55
N ALA A 76 4.40 2.76 -5.64
CA ALA A 76 3.69 3.29 -4.47
C ALA A 76 2.98 2.16 -3.70
N ARG A 77 2.37 1.19 -4.38
CA ARG A 77 1.79 0.00 -3.74
C ARG A 77 2.82 -0.80 -2.94
N ARG A 78 4.07 -0.83 -3.39
CA ARG A 78 5.18 -1.52 -2.71
C ARG A 78 5.93 -0.65 -1.71
N GLY A 79 5.54 0.62 -1.52
CA GLY A 79 6.20 1.54 -0.61
C GLY A 79 7.67 1.81 -0.97
N LEU A 80 8.04 1.71 -2.24
CA LEU A 80 9.43 1.93 -2.68
C LEU A 80 9.73 3.42 -2.66
N ALA A 81 10.67 3.88 -1.81
CA ALA A 81 11.08 5.29 -1.78
C ALA A 81 12.03 5.67 -2.91
N ARG A 82 12.70 4.69 -3.55
CA ARG A 82 13.66 4.91 -4.64
C ARG A 82 13.38 3.96 -5.79
N LEU A 83 13.21 4.52 -6.98
CA LEU A 83 12.95 3.75 -8.20
C LEU A 83 14.21 3.29 -8.94
N GLN A 84 15.36 3.93 -8.70
CA GLN A 84 16.62 3.70 -9.42
C GLN A 84 16.95 2.20 -9.51
N GLU A 85 17.03 1.50 -8.38
CA GLU A 85 17.37 0.08 -8.30
C GLU A 85 16.43 -0.84 -9.09
N THR A 86 15.19 -0.40 -9.28
CA THR A 86 14.19 -1.20 -9.99
C THR A 86 14.07 -0.87 -11.47
N LEU A 87 14.51 0.33 -11.84
CA LEU A 87 14.61 0.79 -13.22
C LEU A 87 15.90 0.33 -13.90
N VAL A 88 16.94 -0.11 -13.16
CA VAL A 88 18.14 -0.74 -13.76
C VAL A 88 17.81 -1.93 -14.67
N LEU A 89 16.66 -2.59 -14.44
CA LEU A 89 16.17 -3.71 -15.27
C LEU A 89 15.39 -3.26 -16.51
N THR A 90 15.24 -1.97 -16.74
CA THR A 90 14.61 -1.41 -17.94
C THR A 90 15.69 -0.91 -18.90
N ASN A 91 15.48 -1.05 -20.22
CA ASN A 91 16.43 -0.59 -21.25
C ASN A 91 16.46 0.96 -21.39
N LEU A 92 16.27 1.70 -20.30
CA LEU A 92 16.26 3.16 -20.28
C LEU A 92 17.68 3.71 -20.15
N SER A 93 17.94 4.87 -20.74
CA SER A 93 19.19 5.58 -20.50
C SER A 93 19.28 6.07 -19.04
N GLN A 94 20.49 6.12 -18.49
CA GLN A 94 20.71 6.48 -17.08
C GLN A 94 20.17 7.88 -16.74
N SER A 95 20.28 8.84 -17.67
CA SER A 95 19.74 10.18 -17.50
C SER A 95 18.21 10.19 -17.34
N LEU A 96 17.50 9.34 -18.10
CA LEU A 96 16.05 9.22 -17.99
C LEU A 96 15.64 8.50 -16.70
N VAL A 97 16.39 7.48 -16.29
CA VAL A 97 16.16 6.79 -15.00
C VAL A 97 16.24 7.76 -13.84
N ASP A 98 17.24 8.65 -13.84
CA ASP A 98 17.43 9.64 -12.78
C ASP A 98 16.26 10.63 -12.72
N ILE A 99 15.81 11.15 -13.87
CA ILE A 99 14.66 12.07 -13.96
C ILE A 99 13.37 11.42 -13.46
N ILE A 100 13.10 10.17 -13.87
CA ILE A 100 11.90 9.43 -13.46
C ILE A 100 11.94 9.16 -11.96
N ALA A 101 13.11 8.78 -11.43
CA ALA A 101 13.28 8.50 -10.00
C ALA A 101 13.16 9.76 -9.14
N GLU A 102 13.72 10.88 -9.58
CA GLU A 102 13.62 12.17 -8.90
C GLU A 102 12.16 12.66 -8.87
N SER A 103 11.50 12.66 -10.04
CA SER A 103 10.09 13.06 -10.16
C SER A 103 9.16 12.24 -9.26
N TYR A 104 9.43 10.93 -9.12
CA TYR A 104 8.66 10.08 -8.23
C TYR A 104 8.97 10.36 -6.75
N SER A 105 10.24 10.58 -6.41
CA SER A 105 10.66 10.82 -5.02
C SER A 105 10.02 12.08 -4.43
N GLU A 106 9.88 13.14 -5.23
CA GLU A 106 9.20 14.38 -4.83
C GLU A 106 7.73 14.16 -4.44
N VAL A 107 7.06 13.22 -5.10
CA VAL A 107 5.61 13.00 -4.96
C VAL A 107 5.29 11.74 -4.14
N HIS A 108 6.29 10.93 -3.82
CA HIS A 108 6.15 9.65 -3.12
C HIS A 108 5.46 9.78 -1.77
N GLU A 109 5.85 10.75 -0.95
CA GLU A 109 5.21 10.95 0.36
C GLU A 109 3.74 11.33 0.22
N ALA A 110 3.41 12.25 -0.68
CA ALA A 110 2.03 12.66 -0.94
C ALA A 110 1.18 11.50 -1.47
N LEU A 111 1.71 10.70 -2.41
CA LEU A 111 1.04 9.51 -2.95
C LEU A 111 0.83 8.45 -1.88
N ASN A 112 1.83 8.17 -1.03
CA ASN A 112 1.69 7.22 0.06
C ASN A 112 0.67 7.66 1.10
N GLN A 113 0.65 8.95 1.45
CA GLN A 113 -0.36 9.50 2.34
C GLN A 113 -1.76 9.34 1.75
N HIS A 114 -1.94 9.64 0.46
CA HIS A 114 -3.21 9.49 -0.24
C HIS A 114 -3.64 8.00 -0.34
N LEU A 115 -2.71 7.10 -0.65
CA LEU A 115 -2.98 5.66 -0.68
C LEU A 115 -3.33 5.11 0.71
N ARG A 116 -2.73 5.61 1.79
CA ARG A 116 -3.09 5.23 3.17
C ARG A 116 -4.51 5.67 3.54
N LEU A 117 -4.99 6.79 3.00
CA LEU A 117 -6.36 7.26 3.21
C LEU A 117 -7.39 6.39 2.45
N ILE A 118 -7.05 5.97 1.23
CA ILE A 118 -7.95 5.17 0.36
C ILE A 118 -7.92 3.69 0.74
N HIS A 119 -6.75 3.16 1.09
CA HIS A 119 -6.55 1.82 1.58
C HIS A 119 -6.00 1.90 3.01
N PRO A 120 -6.87 1.95 4.03
CA PRO A 120 -6.41 1.86 5.40
C PRO A 120 -5.66 0.53 5.53
N VAL A 121 -4.35 0.62 5.74
CA VAL A 121 -3.53 -0.54 6.11
C VAL A 121 -4.21 -1.14 7.34
N PRO A 122 -4.57 -2.43 7.32
CA PRO A 122 -5.23 -3.03 8.46
C PRO A 122 -4.31 -2.89 9.68
N ILE A 123 -4.92 -2.53 10.83
CA ILE A 123 -4.22 -2.49 12.11
C ILE A 123 -3.50 -3.83 12.29
N SER A 124 -2.19 -3.76 12.46
CA SER A 124 -1.35 -4.95 12.55
C SER A 124 -1.23 -5.39 14.00
N TYR A 125 -1.53 -6.65 14.28
CA TYR A 125 -1.30 -7.23 15.59
C TYR A 125 0.19 -7.45 15.83
N CYS A 126 0.74 -6.88 16.90
CA CYS A 126 2.16 -6.99 17.25
C CYS A 126 2.40 -7.95 18.42
N GLY A 127 1.44 -8.06 19.34
CA GLY A 127 1.63 -8.92 20.51
C GLY A 127 0.46 -8.88 21.49
N LEU A 128 0.49 -9.85 22.41
CA LEU A 128 -0.47 -10.01 23.50
C LEU A 128 0.29 -10.27 24.79
N GLU A 129 0.07 -9.40 25.77
CA GLU A 129 0.44 -9.66 27.15
C GLU A 129 -0.81 -9.98 27.95
N TRP A 130 -0.70 -10.83 28.97
CA TRP A 130 -1.83 -11.21 29.79
C TRP A 130 -1.45 -11.28 31.26
N ARG A 131 -2.43 -10.99 32.11
CA ARG A 131 -2.30 -11.11 33.57
C ARG A 131 -3.54 -11.79 34.14
N LEU A 132 -3.32 -12.94 34.78
CA LEU A 132 -4.34 -13.58 35.60
C LEU A 132 -4.16 -13.14 37.05
N GLY A 133 -5.19 -12.54 37.61
CA GLY A 133 -5.29 -12.20 39.02
C GLY A 133 -6.48 -12.87 39.68
N ALA A 134 -6.55 -12.75 41.00
CA ALA A 134 -7.72 -13.16 41.77
C ALA A 134 -8.02 -12.09 42.83
N VAL A 135 -9.29 -11.77 43.01
CA VAL A 135 -9.76 -10.93 44.12
C VAL A 135 -10.27 -11.86 45.22
N VAL A 136 -9.64 -11.77 46.39
CA VAL A 136 -10.05 -12.51 47.58
C VAL A 136 -10.95 -11.61 48.41
N ALA A 137 -12.22 -11.98 48.58
CA ALA A 137 -13.16 -11.26 49.44
C ALA A 137 -12.71 -11.32 50.92
N SER A 138 -13.00 -10.27 51.70
CA SER A 138 -12.60 -10.19 53.11
C SER A 138 -13.36 -11.19 53.99
N ARG A 139 -12.81 -11.45 55.19
CA ARG A 139 -13.22 -12.49 56.16
C ARG A 139 -14.72 -12.52 56.53
N ALA A 140 -15.49 -11.48 56.22
CA ALA A 140 -16.92 -11.41 56.48
C ALA A 140 -17.78 -12.23 55.50
N VAL A 141 -17.29 -12.51 54.28
CA VAL A 141 -18.00 -13.32 53.28
C VAL A 141 -17.25 -14.64 53.12
N ARG A 142 -17.80 -15.73 53.67
CA ARG A 142 -17.24 -17.08 53.48
C ARG A 142 -17.29 -17.42 52.00
N ALA A 143 -16.09 -17.43 51.40
CA ALA A 143 -15.76 -17.96 50.09
C ALA A 143 -16.46 -17.31 48.88
N THR A 144 -15.71 -16.45 48.17
CA THR A 144 -15.63 -16.51 46.70
C THR A 144 -14.35 -15.83 46.25
N MET A 145 -13.38 -16.62 45.77
CA MET A 145 -12.24 -16.11 45.01
C MET A 145 -12.74 -15.79 43.60
N LYS A 146 -12.64 -14.53 43.16
CA LYS A 146 -13.04 -14.13 41.80
C LYS A 146 -11.81 -14.01 40.90
N PRO A 147 -11.62 -14.92 39.92
CA PRO A 147 -10.52 -14.79 38.97
C PRO A 147 -10.77 -13.59 38.03
N ARG A 148 -9.70 -12.88 37.68
CA ARG A 148 -9.71 -11.70 36.81
C ARG A 148 -8.62 -11.85 35.77
N LEU A 149 -8.98 -11.97 34.50
CA LEU A 149 -8.03 -12.02 33.39
C LEU A 149 -8.01 -10.66 32.69
N VAL A 150 -6.82 -10.07 32.56
CA VAL A 150 -6.61 -8.86 31.76
C VAL A 150 -5.71 -9.22 30.59
N LEU A 151 -6.13 -8.83 29.39
CA LEU A 151 -5.40 -8.98 28.13
C LEU A 151 -4.99 -7.60 27.64
N GLN A 152 -3.73 -7.43 27.24
CA GLN A 152 -3.20 -6.22 26.64
C GLN A 152 -2.75 -6.54 25.21
N PHE A 153 -3.46 -6.02 24.22
CA PHE A 153 -3.11 -6.12 22.82
C PHE A 153 -2.18 -4.97 22.43
N SER A 154 -1.06 -5.28 21.78
CA SER A 154 -0.20 -4.31 21.12
C SER A 154 -0.54 -4.29 19.64
N LEU A 155 -0.96 -3.14 19.13
CA LEU A 155 -1.50 -2.95 17.78
C LEU A 155 -0.77 -1.82 17.08
N MET A 156 -0.24 -2.06 15.89
CA MET A 156 0.38 -1.03 15.06
C MET A 156 -0.63 -0.45 14.07
N ASP A 157 -0.81 0.86 14.09
CA ASP A 157 -1.66 1.56 13.13
C ASP A 157 -0.96 1.77 11.77
N CYS A 158 -1.70 2.31 10.81
CA CYS A 158 -1.19 2.60 9.46
C CYS A 158 -0.09 3.68 9.43
N ASN A 159 0.11 4.41 10.54
CA ASN A 159 1.15 5.41 10.71
C ASN A 159 2.40 4.86 11.43
N GLY A 160 2.41 3.57 11.75
CA GLY A 160 3.49 2.92 12.50
C GLY A 160 3.46 3.23 14.01
N GLN A 161 2.39 3.86 14.52
CA GLN A 161 2.23 4.09 15.95
C GLN A 161 1.73 2.83 16.62
N ASN A 162 2.32 2.51 17.78
CA ASN A 162 1.98 1.34 18.57
C ASN A 162 0.96 1.72 19.65
N ASN A 163 -0.26 1.21 19.51
CA ASN A 163 -1.37 1.41 20.41
C ASN A 163 -1.58 0.18 21.30
N LYS A 164 -1.75 0.42 22.61
CA LYS A 164 -2.02 -0.64 23.58
C LYS A 164 -3.49 -0.62 23.98
N VAL A 165 -4.17 -1.77 23.84
CA VAL A 165 -5.58 -1.93 24.19
C VAL A 165 -5.71 -2.94 25.32
N ASN A 166 -6.24 -2.51 26.46
CA ASN A 166 -6.47 -3.35 27.63
C ASN A 166 -7.92 -3.83 27.68
N VAL A 167 -8.12 -5.13 27.80
CA VAL A 167 -9.43 -5.78 27.87
C VAL A 167 -9.48 -6.69 29.08
N GLU A 168 -10.49 -6.50 29.92
CA GLU A 168 -10.80 -7.45 30.97
C GLU A 168 -11.72 -8.55 30.41
N CYS A 169 -11.33 -9.81 30.60
CA CYS A 169 -12.06 -10.95 30.06
C CYS A 169 -12.58 -11.86 31.18
N SER A 170 -13.86 -12.19 31.11
CA SER A 170 -14.42 -13.34 31.81
C SER A 170 -14.08 -14.64 31.09
N VAL A 171 -14.25 -15.78 31.75
CA VAL A 171 -14.07 -17.11 31.15
C VAL A 171 -14.97 -17.30 29.93
N ASP A 172 -16.20 -16.81 29.98
CA ASP A 172 -17.14 -16.94 28.86
C ASP A 172 -16.74 -16.08 27.67
N ASN A 173 -16.23 -14.87 27.91
CA ASN A 173 -15.69 -14.01 26.85
C ASN A 173 -14.45 -14.64 26.21
N LEU A 174 -13.58 -15.28 27.00
CA LEU A 174 -12.41 -15.97 26.48
C LEU A 174 -12.79 -17.18 25.61
N ARG A 175 -13.79 -17.97 26.03
CA ARG A 175 -14.31 -19.09 25.22
C ARG A 175 -14.88 -18.60 23.90
N LYS A 176 -15.72 -17.56 23.92
CA LYS A 176 -16.28 -16.95 22.70
C LYS A 176 -15.18 -16.43 21.79
N MET A 177 -14.17 -15.75 22.35
CA MET A 177 -13.04 -15.23 21.59
C MET A 177 -12.26 -16.35 20.91
N ARG A 178 -11.97 -17.45 21.64
CA ARG A 178 -11.38 -18.66 21.06
C ARG A 178 -12.21 -19.17 19.88
N ASP A 179 -13.51 -19.36 20.06
CA ASP A 179 -14.37 -19.94 19.01
C ASP A 179 -14.38 -19.08 17.74
N VAL A 180 -14.50 -17.76 17.88
CA VAL A 180 -14.44 -16.83 16.74
C VAL A 180 -13.07 -16.85 16.06
N LEU A 181 -11.98 -16.87 16.84
CA LEU A 181 -10.63 -16.93 16.29
C LEU A 181 -10.35 -18.26 15.59
N GLU A 182 -10.86 -19.37 16.13
CA GLU A 182 -10.76 -20.70 15.54
C GLU A 182 -11.50 -20.76 14.19
N GLU A 183 -12.74 -20.25 14.15
CA GLU A 183 -13.53 -20.15 12.93
C GLU A 183 -12.83 -19.27 11.87
N ALA A 184 -12.36 -18.09 12.26
CA ALA A 184 -11.61 -17.19 11.37
C ALA A 184 -10.34 -17.86 10.83
N LEU A 185 -9.65 -18.65 11.64
CA LEU A 185 -8.46 -19.39 11.25
C LEU A 185 -8.77 -20.53 10.27
N GLN A 186 -9.89 -21.23 10.44
CA GLN A 186 -10.34 -22.22 9.45
C GLN A 186 -10.71 -21.56 8.11
N ILE A 187 -11.40 -20.41 8.16
CA ILE A 187 -11.71 -19.60 6.98
C ILE A 187 -10.41 -19.15 6.29
N ALA A 188 -9.42 -18.65 7.03
CA ALA A 188 -8.14 -18.21 6.48
C ALA A 188 -7.34 -19.33 5.79
N ARG A 189 -7.47 -20.58 6.26
CA ARG A 189 -6.83 -21.77 5.64
C ARG A 189 -7.43 -22.13 4.28
N THR A 190 -8.61 -21.62 3.94
CA THR A 190 -9.24 -21.90 2.64
C THR A 190 -8.37 -21.40 1.48
N ARG A 191 -8.38 -22.14 0.36
CA ARG A 191 -7.57 -21.82 -0.83
C ARG A 191 -7.91 -20.45 -1.42
N LYS A 192 -9.16 -20.00 -1.27
CA LYS A 192 -9.64 -18.71 -1.78
C LYS A 192 -8.98 -17.54 -1.05
N ILE A 193 -8.91 -17.60 0.28
CA ILE A 193 -8.30 -16.53 1.09
C ILE A 193 -6.78 -16.55 0.97
N ARG A 194 -6.15 -17.73 0.89
CA ARG A 194 -4.71 -17.81 0.59
C ARG A 194 -4.33 -17.18 -0.76
N LYS A 195 -5.16 -17.37 -1.80
CA LYS A 195 -4.96 -16.69 -3.09
C LYS A 195 -5.12 -15.17 -2.97
N LEU A 196 -6.14 -14.70 -2.24
CA LEU A 196 -6.34 -13.26 -2.02
C LEU A 196 -5.19 -12.63 -1.23
N ALA A 197 -4.72 -13.28 -0.16
CA ALA A 197 -3.58 -12.82 0.63
C ALA A 197 -2.31 -12.71 -0.22
N HIS A 198 -2.05 -13.69 -1.10
CA HIS A 198 -0.91 -13.63 -2.02
C HIS A 198 -1.05 -12.53 -3.08
N MET A 199 -2.28 -12.13 -3.46
CA MET A 199 -2.48 -11.02 -4.40
C MET A 199 -2.34 -9.63 -3.75
N LEU A 200 -2.40 -9.56 -2.42
CA LEU A 200 -2.28 -8.32 -1.65
C LEU A 200 -0.85 -8.04 -1.16
N ILE A 201 0.07 -9.00 -1.29
CA ILE A 201 1.52 -8.90 -0.98
C ILE A 201 2.29 -8.72 -2.29
#